data_AF-G5ALT9-F1
#
_entry.id   AF-G5ALT9-F1
#
_cell.length_a   1.000
_cell.length_b   1.000
_cell.length_c   1.000
_cell.angle_alpha   90.00
_cell.angle_beta   90.00
_cell.angle_gamma   90.00
#
_symmetry.space_group_name_H-M   'P 1'
#
loop_
_entity.id
_entity.type
_entity.pdbx_description
1 polymer ?
#
loop_
_entity_poly.entity_id
_entity_poly.type
_entity_poly.pdbx_seq_one_letter_code
_entity_poly.pdbx_strand_id
1 'polypeptide(L)'
;MECLTRAEADIMLLVDGSWSVGRANFRTVRSFISRIVEAFEIGPQRVQIGLAQYSGDPRTEWQLNAHRDKKSLLQAVANLPYKGGNTLTGLALNFIRQQNFKTQAGMRPRARKVGILITDGKSQDDVEAPSKKLKDEGVELFAVGIKNADEGELKMIATDPDDIHTYNVADFESLSTIVDDLTINLCNSVKGPDMSAANREDQKDFQQMMTGFRVQLAPKLDYSLQSAWEITAQWSFQDDESTSMLILLDNAKSFGNPSLDERGILAPLYQCCVIRVSTWNRLNYLKNGVLKSALKFAMAHDPISPVVSNPHLDTMDQQLLSVLATAACESLRQAFTGVPDQYCFSVISNFIPWCSNESACALFPHAGDLEAPSDLVISERTHRSFRVSWKPPSDSVDRYKVEYYPVSGGKRQEFSVNRLKTSTVLKDLEPEAEYVVNVYSMVENEYSEPLKGTGKTSK
;
A
#
# COMPACT_ATOMS: atom_id res chain seq x y z
N MET A 1 -6.05 -11.78 -25.82
CA MET A 1 -6.53 -10.42 -25.49
C MET A 1 -5.53 -9.40 -26.04
N GLU A 2 -5.95 -8.23 -26.51
CA GLU A 2 -5.03 -7.20 -27.04
C GLU A 2 -4.86 -6.04 -26.03
N CYS A 3 -3.61 -5.74 -25.67
CA CYS A 3 -3.24 -4.64 -24.79
C CYS A 3 -3.10 -3.34 -25.61
N LEU A 4 -4.18 -2.55 -25.65
CA LEU A 4 -4.17 -1.24 -26.28
C LEU A 4 -3.52 -0.22 -25.34
N THR A 5 -2.28 0.17 -25.65
CA THR A 5 -1.53 1.18 -24.89
C THR A 5 -0.57 1.96 -25.77
N ARG A 6 -0.44 3.27 -25.50
CA ARG A 6 0.57 4.15 -26.10
C ARG A 6 1.85 4.25 -25.26
N ALA A 7 1.88 3.59 -24.10
CA ALA A 7 3.04 3.60 -23.22
C ALA A 7 4.24 2.86 -23.83
N GLU A 8 5.43 3.37 -23.57
CA GLU A 8 6.68 2.72 -23.93
C GLU A 8 7.08 1.75 -22.82
N ALA A 9 7.32 0.49 -23.19
CA ALA A 9 7.85 -0.52 -22.26
C ALA A 9 8.92 -1.38 -22.93
N ASP A 10 9.94 -1.71 -22.14
CA ASP A 10 11.05 -2.59 -22.48
C ASP A 10 10.92 -3.86 -21.65
N ILE A 11 10.54 -4.94 -22.32
CA ILE A 11 10.31 -6.24 -21.70
C ILE A 11 11.50 -7.15 -22.02
N MET A 12 12.15 -7.69 -20.99
CA MET A 12 13.15 -8.75 -21.14
C MET A 12 12.58 -10.08 -20.71
N LEU A 13 12.45 -10.99 -21.66
CA LEU A 13 12.14 -12.40 -21.40
C LEU A 13 13.42 -13.12 -21.01
N LEU A 14 13.46 -13.68 -19.82
CA LEU A 14 14.54 -14.53 -19.34
C LEU A 14 14.05 -15.98 -19.27
N VAL A 15 14.48 -16.78 -20.24
CA VAL A 15 13.91 -18.12 -20.49
C VAL A 15 14.90 -19.19 -20.11
N ASP A 16 14.47 -20.10 -19.24
CA ASP A 16 15.21 -21.31 -18.91
C ASP A 16 15.26 -22.25 -20.12
N GLY A 17 16.48 -22.51 -20.60
CA GLY A 17 16.77 -23.41 -21.70
C GLY A 17 17.51 -24.66 -21.24
N SER A 18 17.47 -25.02 -19.96
CA SER A 18 18.18 -26.15 -19.36
C SER A 18 17.64 -27.52 -19.81
N TRP A 19 18.35 -28.59 -19.42
CA TRP A 19 17.97 -29.96 -19.78
C TRP A 19 16.67 -30.46 -19.17
N SER A 20 16.24 -29.91 -18.03
CA SER A 20 14.96 -30.27 -17.38
C SER A 20 13.76 -29.85 -18.23
N VAL A 21 13.87 -28.73 -18.92
CA VAL A 21 12.84 -28.25 -19.85
C VAL A 21 12.71 -29.21 -21.02
N GLY A 22 13.82 -29.52 -21.70
CA GLY A 22 13.85 -30.44 -22.83
C GLY A 22 13.27 -29.89 -24.14
N ARG A 23 13.73 -30.43 -25.28
CA ARG A 23 13.39 -29.95 -26.63
C ARG A 23 11.90 -30.01 -26.96
N ALA A 24 11.19 -31.03 -26.46
CA ALA A 24 9.77 -31.23 -26.76
C ALA A 24 8.92 -30.10 -26.14
N ASN A 25 9.18 -29.77 -24.88
CA ASN A 25 8.47 -28.73 -24.14
C ASN A 25 8.88 -27.32 -24.56
N PHE A 26 10.07 -27.15 -25.12
CA PHE A 26 10.52 -25.86 -25.62
C PHE A 26 9.62 -25.30 -26.74
N ARG A 27 8.91 -26.17 -27.48
CA ARG A 27 7.88 -25.72 -28.44
C ARG A 27 6.74 -25.00 -27.73
N THR A 28 6.32 -25.51 -26.57
CA THR A 28 5.26 -24.92 -25.74
C THR A 28 5.71 -23.58 -25.16
N VAL A 29 6.98 -23.46 -24.75
CA VAL A 29 7.57 -22.18 -24.33
C VAL A 29 7.57 -21.15 -25.47
N ARG A 30 7.93 -21.54 -26.70
CA ARG A 30 7.82 -20.64 -27.87
C ARG A 30 6.38 -20.19 -28.10
N SER A 31 5.42 -21.12 -28.02
CA SER A 31 3.98 -20.81 -28.17
C SER A 31 3.50 -19.83 -27.10
N PHE A 32 3.92 -20.04 -25.85
CA PHE A 32 3.62 -19.15 -24.72
C PHE A 32 4.16 -17.74 -24.97
N ILE A 33 5.43 -17.62 -25.37
CA ILE A 33 6.06 -16.33 -25.70
C ILE A 33 5.33 -15.67 -26.88
N SER A 34 4.96 -16.42 -27.93
CA SER A 34 4.18 -15.89 -29.05
C SER A 34 2.87 -15.27 -28.59
N ARG A 35 2.14 -15.90 -27.67
CA ARG A 35 0.87 -15.34 -27.13
C ARG A 35 1.09 -14.05 -26.33
N ILE A 36 2.20 -13.94 -25.59
CA ILE A 36 2.59 -12.69 -24.92
C ILE A 36 2.86 -11.60 -25.96
N VAL A 37 3.65 -11.91 -26.99
CA VAL A 37 3.99 -10.97 -28.08
C VAL A 37 2.75 -10.50 -28.84
N GLU A 38 1.79 -11.40 -29.07
CA GLU A 38 0.54 -11.09 -29.76
C GLU A 38 -0.29 -10.03 -29.03
N ALA A 39 -0.20 -9.97 -27.70
CA ALA A 39 -0.96 -9.02 -26.90
C ALA A 39 -0.49 -7.57 -27.05
N PHE A 40 0.76 -7.31 -27.41
CA PHE A 40 1.32 -5.95 -27.41
C PHE A 40 1.46 -5.34 -28.80
N GLU A 41 1.39 -4.02 -28.90
CA GLU A 41 1.81 -3.28 -30.09
C GLU A 41 3.35 -3.15 -30.07
N ILE A 42 4.04 -3.92 -30.90
CA ILE A 42 5.51 -3.97 -30.94
C ILE A 42 6.04 -2.86 -31.85
N GLY A 43 6.95 -2.04 -31.32
CA GLY A 43 7.66 -1.04 -32.11
C GLY A 43 8.55 -0.10 -31.30
N PRO A 44 9.38 0.72 -31.98
CA PRO A 44 10.39 1.57 -31.33
C PRO A 44 9.83 2.64 -30.39
N GLN A 45 8.58 3.05 -30.60
CA GLN A 45 7.86 4.03 -29.79
C GLN A 45 6.73 3.39 -28.97
N ARG A 46 6.73 2.05 -28.87
CA ARG A 46 5.71 1.25 -28.18
C ARG A 46 6.39 0.21 -27.31
N VAL A 47 5.98 -1.05 -27.35
CA VAL A 47 6.62 -2.13 -26.61
C VAL A 47 7.82 -2.68 -27.40
N GLN A 48 8.96 -2.82 -26.72
CA GLN A 48 10.15 -3.51 -27.20
C GLN A 48 10.33 -4.78 -26.36
N ILE A 49 10.64 -5.91 -27.00
CA ILE A 49 10.82 -7.19 -26.32
C ILE A 49 12.16 -7.79 -26.72
N GLY A 50 13.06 -7.93 -25.73
CA GLY A 50 14.29 -8.68 -25.86
C GLY A 50 14.15 -10.05 -25.21
N LEU A 51 15.04 -10.97 -25.57
CA LEU A 51 15.05 -12.32 -25.00
C LEU A 51 16.49 -12.76 -24.70
N ALA A 52 16.69 -13.19 -23.47
CA ALA A 52 17.86 -13.93 -23.05
C ALA A 52 17.45 -15.36 -22.66
N GLN A 53 18.23 -16.33 -23.11
CA GLN A 53 18.10 -17.72 -22.68
C GLN A 53 19.23 -18.02 -21.70
N TYR A 54 18.95 -18.80 -20.66
CA TYR A 54 19.99 -19.22 -19.72
C TYR A 54 19.97 -20.72 -19.49
N SER A 55 21.15 -21.23 -19.17
CA SER A 55 21.34 -22.54 -18.57
C SER A 55 22.50 -22.47 -17.58
N GLY A 56 23.64 -23.10 -17.87
CA GLY A 56 24.90 -22.88 -17.15
C GLY A 56 25.59 -21.56 -17.54
N ASP A 57 25.25 -21.00 -18.69
CA ASP A 57 25.72 -19.70 -19.17
C ASP A 57 24.56 -18.91 -19.82
N PRO A 58 24.31 -17.65 -19.42
CA PRO A 58 23.29 -16.82 -20.05
C PRO A 58 23.73 -16.30 -21.41
N ARG A 59 22.80 -16.24 -22.37
CA ARG A 59 23.01 -15.70 -23.71
C ARG A 59 21.85 -14.82 -24.11
N THR A 60 22.15 -13.65 -24.70
CA THR A 60 21.14 -12.86 -25.41
C THR A 60 20.86 -13.47 -26.78
N GLU A 61 19.60 -13.82 -27.04
CA GLU A 61 19.15 -14.29 -28.35
C GLU A 61 18.82 -13.09 -29.25
N TRP A 62 18.19 -12.05 -28.68
CA TRP A 62 18.08 -10.73 -29.30
C TRP A 62 17.90 -9.62 -28.26
N GLN A 63 18.40 -8.44 -28.61
CA GLN A 63 18.30 -7.23 -27.79
C GLN A 63 16.91 -6.56 -27.91
N LEU A 64 16.60 -5.61 -27.01
CA LEU A 64 15.31 -4.92 -26.98
C LEU A 64 14.96 -4.22 -28.31
N ASN A 65 15.94 -3.61 -28.95
CA ASN A 65 15.76 -2.85 -30.19
C ASN A 65 15.94 -3.68 -31.48
N ALA A 66 16.12 -5.00 -31.37
CA ALA A 66 16.41 -5.87 -32.52
C ALA A 66 15.20 -6.01 -33.47
N HIS A 67 13.99 -6.04 -32.92
CA HIS A 67 12.76 -6.20 -33.67
C HIS A 67 11.88 -4.96 -33.53
N ARG A 68 11.55 -4.33 -34.67
CA ARG A 68 10.80 -3.07 -34.72
C ARG A 68 9.31 -3.25 -35.04
N ASP A 69 8.86 -4.49 -35.23
CA ASP A 69 7.51 -4.83 -35.60
C ASP A 69 7.14 -6.22 -35.09
N LYS A 70 5.83 -6.45 -34.89
CA LYS A 70 5.30 -7.71 -34.34
C LYS A 70 5.65 -8.92 -35.22
N LYS A 71 5.65 -8.75 -36.54
CA LYS A 71 5.89 -9.85 -37.48
C LYS A 71 7.33 -10.34 -37.40
N SER A 72 8.32 -9.45 -37.38
CA SER A 72 9.73 -9.84 -37.26
C SER A 72 10.04 -10.48 -35.89
N LEU A 73 9.41 -9.98 -34.81
CA LEU A 73 9.56 -10.58 -33.49
C LEU A 73 8.95 -12.00 -33.40
N LEU A 74 7.72 -12.20 -33.90
CA LEU A 74 7.09 -13.54 -33.92
C LEU A 74 7.91 -14.55 -34.75
N GLN A 75 8.54 -14.10 -35.84
CA GLN A 75 9.46 -14.94 -36.62
C GLN A 75 10.72 -15.31 -35.83
N ALA A 76 11.27 -14.40 -35.02
CA ALA A 76 12.41 -14.70 -34.16
C ALA A 76 12.04 -15.72 -33.07
N VAL A 77 10.87 -15.55 -32.43
CA VAL A 77 10.33 -16.49 -31.43
C VAL A 77 10.12 -17.88 -32.04
N ALA A 78 9.53 -17.97 -33.23
CA ALA A 78 9.30 -19.25 -33.92
C ALA A 78 10.61 -20.02 -34.18
N ASN A 79 11.73 -19.30 -34.41
CA ASN A 79 13.04 -19.86 -34.72
C ASN A 79 14.00 -19.95 -33.52
N LEU A 80 13.59 -19.53 -32.32
CA LEU A 80 14.40 -19.48 -31.10
C LEU A 80 15.04 -20.84 -30.77
N PRO A 81 16.37 -21.03 -30.83
CA PRO A 81 16.98 -22.33 -30.58
C PRO A 81 16.82 -22.80 -29.11
N TYR A 82 16.87 -24.12 -28.92
CA TYR A 82 17.00 -24.73 -27.59
C TYR A 82 18.48 -24.99 -27.30
N LYS A 83 18.98 -24.52 -26.14
CA LYS A 83 20.40 -24.61 -25.75
C LYS A 83 20.74 -25.87 -24.97
N GLY A 84 20.05 -26.16 -23.87
CA GLY A 84 20.43 -27.18 -22.88
C GLY A 84 21.51 -26.71 -21.89
N GLY A 85 21.67 -27.41 -20.77
CA GLY A 85 22.67 -27.14 -19.72
C GLY A 85 22.07 -27.14 -18.30
N ASN A 86 22.84 -26.65 -17.32
CA ASN A 86 22.43 -26.47 -15.91
C ASN A 86 21.45 -25.29 -15.74
N THR A 87 21.08 -24.93 -14.51
CA THR A 87 20.15 -23.82 -14.21
C THR A 87 20.79 -22.88 -13.18
N LEU A 88 21.32 -21.73 -13.64
CA LEU A 88 21.88 -20.66 -12.80
C LEU A 88 21.08 -19.37 -12.96
N THR A 89 19.95 -19.29 -12.27
CA THR A 89 18.98 -18.19 -12.36
C THR A 89 19.55 -16.88 -11.81
N GLY A 90 20.32 -16.91 -10.73
CA GLY A 90 20.92 -15.71 -10.13
C GLY A 90 21.94 -15.04 -11.05
N LEU A 91 22.79 -15.84 -11.68
CA LEU A 91 23.70 -15.41 -12.74
C LEU A 91 22.94 -14.81 -13.91
N ALA A 92 21.83 -15.43 -14.30
CA ALA A 92 20.99 -14.99 -15.41
C ALA A 92 20.28 -13.65 -15.13
N LEU A 93 19.79 -13.44 -13.91
CA LEU A 93 19.24 -12.16 -13.46
C LEU A 93 20.30 -11.05 -13.48
N ASN A 94 21.50 -11.33 -12.99
CA ASN A 94 22.62 -10.39 -13.11
C ASN A 94 22.98 -10.08 -14.57
N PHE A 95 22.93 -11.10 -15.44
CA PHE A 95 23.23 -10.95 -16.85
C PHE A 95 22.26 -10.00 -17.54
N ILE A 96 20.94 -10.17 -17.36
CA ILE A 96 19.97 -9.26 -17.99
C ILE A 96 20.11 -7.82 -17.48
N ARG A 97 20.44 -7.63 -16.19
CA ARG A 97 20.73 -6.31 -15.62
C ARG A 97 21.96 -5.64 -16.26
N GLN A 98 23.00 -6.41 -16.52
CA GLN A 98 24.28 -5.90 -17.00
C GLN A 98 24.37 -5.78 -18.52
N GLN A 99 23.64 -6.61 -19.26
CA GLN A 99 23.76 -6.71 -20.72
C GLN A 99 22.52 -6.23 -21.47
N ASN A 100 21.31 -6.48 -20.95
CA ASN A 100 20.07 -6.24 -21.69
C ASN A 100 19.33 -4.98 -21.23
N PHE A 101 19.28 -4.72 -19.93
CA PHE A 101 18.81 -3.44 -19.36
C PHE A 101 19.90 -2.37 -19.45
N LYS A 102 20.38 -2.13 -20.67
CA LYS A 102 21.36 -1.10 -21.01
C LYS A 102 20.87 -0.29 -22.21
N THR A 103 21.16 1.01 -22.22
CA THR A 103 20.78 1.91 -23.32
C THR A 103 21.38 1.47 -24.65
N GLN A 104 22.59 0.93 -24.62
CA GLN A 104 23.29 0.34 -25.77
C GLN A 104 22.58 -0.91 -26.32
N ALA A 105 21.85 -1.62 -25.47
CA ALA A 105 21.03 -2.79 -25.82
C ALA A 105 19.58 -2.43 -26.19
N GLY A 106 19.29 -1.14 -26.40
CA GLY A 106 17.97 -0.65 -26.78
C GLY A 106 17.06 -0.27 -25.63
N MET A 107 17.52 -0.37 -24.37
CA MET A 107 16.73 0.08 -23.23
C MET A 107 16.52 1.61 -23.28
N ARG A 108 15.27 2.02 -23.22
CA ARG A 108 14.85 3.41 -23.18
C ARG A 108 14.79 3.90 -21.73
N PRO A 109 15.42 5.04 -21.40
CA PRO A 109 15.41 5.57 -20.04
C PRO A 109 14.00 5.83 -19.49
N ARG A 110 13.07 6.26 -20.36
CA ARG A 110 11.70 6.66 -19.99
C ARG A 110 10.66 5.55 -20.13
N ALA A 111 11.05 4.41 -20.68
CA ALA A 111 10.15 3.27 -20.83
C ALA A 111 10.08 2.48 -19.51
N ARG A 112 8.91 1.88 -19.26
CA ARG A 112 8.76 0.89 -18.19
C ARG A 112 9.69 -0.29 -18.43
N LYS A 113 10.31 -0.81 -17.37
CA LYS A 113 11.27 -1.92 -17.46
C LYS A 113 10.63 -3.13 -16.82
N VAL A 114 10.43 -4.18 -17.60
CA VAL A 114 9.77 -5.40 -17.12
C VAL A 114 10.66 -6.60 -17.42
N GLY A 115 10.99 -7.40 -16.42
CA GLY A 115 11.65 -8.68 -16.59
C GLY A 115 10.65 -9.81 -16.37
N ILE A 116 10.62 -10.81 -17.25
CA ILE A 116 9.77 -12.00 -17.09
C ILE A 116 10.68 -13.21 -17.07
N LEU A 117 10.80 -13.84 -15.90
CA LEU A 117 11.50 -15.11 -15.73
C LEU A 117 10.55 -16.27 -16.04
N ILE A 118 11.02 -17.22 -16.84
CA ILE A 118 10.34 -18.51 -17.08
C ILE A 118 11.32 -19.62 -16.69
N THR A 119 10.99 -20.46 -15.71
CA THR A 119 11.85 -21.54 -15.22
C THR A 119 11.04 -22.79 -14.85
N ASP A 120 11.66 -23.96 -14.91
CA ASP A 120 11.04 -25.25 -14.55
C ASP A 120 11.59 -25.90 -13.28
N GLY A 121 12.47 -25.19 -12.55
CA GLY A 121 13.14 -25.75 -11.39
C GLY A 121 13.76 -24.72 -10.45
N LYS A 122 14.28 -25.23 -9.34
CA LYS A 122 15.01 -24.47 -8.32
C LYS A 122 16.39 -24.08 -8.83
N SER A 123 16.82 -22.83 -8.63
CA SER A 123 18.18 -22.42 -8.97
C SER A 123 19.22 -23.07 -8.06
N GLN A 124 20.45 -23.18 -8.59
CA GLN A 124 21.63 -23.69 -7.87
C GLN A 124 22.49 -22.56 -7.27
N ASP A 125 22.12 -21.31 -7.50
CA ASP A 125 22.80 -20.11 -7.01
C ASP A 125 21.82 -19.13 -6.32
N ASP A 126 22.37 -18.09 -5.69
CA ASP A 126 21.57 -17.06 -5.02
C ASP A 126 20.78 -16.21 -6.04
N VAL A 127 19.45 -16.16 -5.84
CA VAL A 127 18.54 -15.37 -6.67
C VAL A 127 18.06 -14.08 -6.00
N GLU A 128 18.22 -13.95 -4.68
CA GLU A 128 17.66 -12.84 -3.91
C GLU A 128 18.45 -11.55 -4.14
N ALA A 129 19.78 -11.58 -4.00
CA ALA A 129 20.59 -10.40 -4.24
C ALA A 129 20.50 -9.87 -5.69
N PRO A 130 20.53 -10.70 -6.75
CA PRO A 130 20.37 -10.20 -8.11
C PRO A 130 18.95 -9.74 -8.44
N SER A 131 17.91 -10.38 -7.91
CA SER A 131 16.53 -9.93 -8.11
C SER A 131 16.30 -8.58 -7.42
N LYS A 132 16.78 -8.41 -6.19
CA LYS A 132 16.71 -7.15 -5.45
C LYS A 132 17.38 -6.01 -6.22
N LYS A 133 18.58 -6.24 -6.78
CA LYS A 133 19.28 -5.21 -7.58
C LYS A 133 18.51 -4.79 -8.82
N LEU A 134 17.82 -5.71 -9.50
CA LEU A 134 16.94 -5.37 -10.63
C LEU A 134 15.74 -4.53 -10.16
N LYS A 135 15.09 -4.93 -9.06
CA LYS A 135 13.96 -4.21 -8.45
C LYS A 135 14.36 -2.79 -8.01
N ASP A 136 15.50 -2.66 -7.34
CA ASP A 136 16.07 -1.38 -6.90
C ASP A 136 16.41 -0.46 -8.10
N GLU A 137 16.75 -1.04 -9.26
CA GLU A 137 16.98 -0.31 -10.53
C GLU A 137 15.68 0.00 -11.31
N GLY A 138 14.51 -0.23 -10.70
CA GLY A 138 13.19 0.07 -11.25
C GLY A 138 12.71 -0.93 -12.30
N VAL A 139 13.24 -2.16 -12.30
CA VAL A 139 12.74 -3.27 -13.11
C VAL A 139 11.66 -4.02 -12.34
N GLU A 140 10.47 -4.10 -12.93
CA GLU A 140 9.35 -4.89 -12.44
C GLU A 140 9.52 -6.35 -12.90
N LEU A 141 9.57 -7.29 -11.96
CA LEU A 141 9.87 -8.69 -12.22
C LEU A 141 8.63 -9.58 -12.06
N PHE A 142 8.35 -10.35 -13.11
CA PHE A 142 7.38 -11.44 -13.14
C PHE A 142 8.13 -12.79 -13.13
N ALA A 143 7.64 -13.76 -12.37
CA ALA A 143 8.21 -15.09 -12.28
C ALA A 143 7.17 -16.15 -12.66
N VAL A 144 7.49 -16.95 -13.67
CA VAL A 144 6.66 -18.06 -14.16
C VAL A 144 7.41 -19.37 -13.91
N GLY A 145 6.95 -20.10 -12.90
CA GLY A 145 7.40 -21.44 -12.57
C GLY A 145 6.59 -22.52 -13.28
N ILE A 146 7.27 -23.55 -13.74
CA ILE A 146 6.68 -24.72 -14.39
C ILE A 146 7.06 -25.97 -13.61
N LYS A 147 6.10 -26.87 -13.41
CA LYS A 147 6.30 -28.21 -12.83
C LYS A 147 6.88 -28.18 -11.41
N ASN A 148 8.20 -28.27 -11.29
CA ASN A 148 8.91 -28.41 -10.03
C ASN A 148 9.57 -27.09 -9.59
N ALA A 149 9.15 -25.96 -10.15
CA ALA A 149 9.63 -24.66 -9.74
C ALA A 149 9.29 -24.41 -8.25
N ASP A 150 10.29 -23.92 -7.52
CA ASP A 150 10.18 -23.63 -6.09
C ASP A 150 9.41 -22.32 -5.90
N GLU A 151 8.19 -22.40 -5.37
CA GLU A 151 7.32 -21.22 -5.21
C GLU A 151 7.95 -20.15 -4.30
N GLY A 152 8.72 -20.56 -3.28
CA GLY A 152 9.43 -19.62 -2.41
C GLY A 152 10.50 -18.85 -3.18
N GLU A 153 11.22 -19.53 -4.07
CA GLU A 153 12.20 -18.92 -4.96
C GLU A 153 11.57 -17.93 -5.94
N LEU A 154 10.44 -18.31 -6.57
CA LEU A 154 9.73 -17.43 -7.49
C LEU A 154 9.29 -16.13 -6.81
N LYS A 155 8.78 -16.22 -5.57
CA LYS A 155 8.36 -15.05 -4.76
C LYS A 155 9.54 -14.14 -4.39
N MET A 156 10.72 -14.69 -4.11
CA MET A 156 11.92 -13.88 -3.88
C MET A 156 12.36 -13.10 -5.14
N ILE A 157 12.14 -13.69 -6.32
CA ILE A 157 12.50 -13.10 -7.61
C ILE A 157 11.49 -12.03 -8.03
N ALA A 158 10.20 -12.36 -7.94
CA ALA A 158 9.10 -11.50 -8.36
C ALA A 158 9.06 -10.17 -7.59
N THR A 159 8.38 -9.20 -8.16
CA THR A 159 8.04 -7.94 -7.49
C THR A 159 6.73 -8.12 -6.73
N ASP A 160 6.60 -7.50 -5.56
CA ASP A 160 5.32 -7.53 -4.84
C ASP A 160 4.21 -6.81 -5.64
N PRO A 161 2.95 -7.26 -5.54
CA PRO A 161 2.49 -8.41 -4.77
C PRO A 161 2.59 -9.74 -5.56
N ASP A 162 2.77 -10.83 -4.83
CA ASP A 162 2.99 -12.18 -5.41
C ASP A 162 1.82 -12.68 -6.26
N ASP A 163 0.59 -12.33 -5.90
CA ASP A 163 -0.65 -12.78 -6.54
C ASP A 163 -0.78 -12.36 -8.01
N ILE A 164 -0.07 -11.30 -8.43
CA ILE A 164 -0.08 -10.80 -9.82
C ILE A 164 1.27 -10.95 -10.53
N HIS A 165 2.36 -11.22 -9.80
CA HIS A 165 3.72 -11.34 -10.37
C HIS A 165 4.29 -12.75 -10.33
N THR A 166 3.71 -13.66 -9.55
CA THR A 166 4.17 -15.05 -9.42
C THR A 166 3.12 -16.00 -9.98
N TYR A 167 3.54 -16.85 -10.92
CA TYR A 167 2.70 -17.84 -11.55
C TYR A 167 3.37 -19.21 -11.44
N ASN A 168 2.65 -20.21 -10.96
CA ASN A 168 3.16 -21.58 -10.90
C ASN A 168 2.18 -22.52 -11.60
N VAL A 169 2.64 -23.25 -12.61
CA VAL A 169 1.83 -24.19 -13.39
C VAL A 169 2.35 -25.62 -13.22
N ALA A 170 1.45 -26.60 -13.20
CA ALA A 170 1.81 -28.00 -12.96
C ALA A 170 2.66 -28.62 -14.09
N ASP A 171 2.51 -28.12 -15.32
CA ASP A 171 3.20 -28.61 -16.50
C ASP A 171 3.26 -27.54 -17.60
N PHE A 172 3.99 -27.84 -18.68
CA PHE A 172 4.13 -26.93 -19.81
C PHE A 172 2.83 -26.69 -20.57
N GLU A 173 1.91 -27.67 -20.62
CA GLU A 173 0.63 -27.52 -21.32
C GLU A 173 -0.27 -26.50 -20.61
N SER A 174 -0.19 -26.48 -19.29
CA SER A 174 -0.85 -25.54 -18.40
C SER A 174 -0.33 -24.11 -18.50
N LEU A 175 0.80 -23.84 -19.18
CA LEU A 175 1.21 -22.47 -19.49
C LEU A 175 0.10 -21.69 -20.22
N SER A 176 -0.72 -22.40 -21.01
CA SER A 176 -1.82 -21.78 -21.74
C SER A 176 -2.91 -21.17 -20.86
N THR A 177 -3.07 -21.63 -19.61
CA THR A 177 -4.11 -21.18 -18.68
C THR A 177 -3.76 -19.83 -18.03
N ILE A 178 -2.48 -19.57 -17.80
CA ILE A 178 -2.01 -18.33 -17.16
C ILE A 178 -1.76 -17.18 -18.15
N VAL A 179 -1.80 -17.45 -19.46
CA VAL A 179 -1.47 -16.43 -20.48
C VAL A 179 -2.35 -15.20 -20.36
N ASP A 180 -3.65 -15.39 -20.17
CA ASP A 180 -4.58 -14.25 -20.15
C ASP A 180 -4.36 -13.39 -18.90
N ASP A 181 -4.24 -14.00 -17.71
CA ASP A 181 -3.96 -13.29 -16.46
C ASP A 181 -2.60 -12.60 -16.47
N LEU A 182 -1.54 -13.31 -16.89
CA LEU A 182 -0.20 -12.72 -17.04
C LEU A 182 -0.22 -11.55 -18.02
N THR A 183 -0.91 -11.69 -19.16
CA THR A 183 -1.02 -10.63 -20.16
C THR A 183 -1.77 -9.41 -19.63
N ILE A 184 -2.84 -9.61 -18.85
CA ILE A 184 -3.59 -8.54 -18.19
C ILE A 184 -2.68 -7.78 -17.22
N ASN A 185 -1.96 -8.50 -16.36
CA ASN A 185 -1.09 -7.89 -15.35
C ASN A 185 0.13 -7.20 -15.99
N LEU A 186 0.74 -7.80 -17.01
CA LEU A 186 1.76 -7.14 -17.82
C LEU A 186 1.22 -5.89 -18.52
N CYS A 187 0.00 -5.94 -19.06
CA CYS A 187 -0.62 -4.77 -19.70
C CYS A 187 -0.83 -3.63 -18.71
N ASN A 188 -1.25 -3.94 -17.48
CA ASN A 188 -1.40 -2.96 -16.40
C ASN A 188 -0.05 -2.37 -15.99
N SER A 189 0.99 -3.20 -15.85
CA SER A 189 2.38 -2.77 -15.61
C SER A 189 2.89 -1.83 -16.72
N VAL A 190 2.67 -2.18 -17.99
CA VAL A 190 3.09 -1.39 -19.16
C VAL A 190 2.36 -0.06 -19.22
N LYS A 191 1.05 -0.03 -18.96
CA LYS A 191 0.26 1.22 -18.91
C LYS A 191 0.74 2.12 -17.77
N GLY A 192 1.25 1.54 -16.69
CA GLY A 192 1.49 2.26 -15.45
C GLY A 192 0.19 2.84 -14.87
N PRO A 193 0.25 3.71 -13.86
CA PRO A 193 -0.92 4.50 -13.48
C PRO A 193 -1.38 5.27 -14.70
N ASP A 194 -2.69 5.33 -14.94
CA ASP A 194 -3.28 5.97 -16.12
C ASP A 194 -2.88 7.45 -16.21
N MET A 195 -1.79 7.73 -16.93
CA MET A 195 -1.24 9.08 -17.13
C MET A 195 -2.01 9.87 -18.19
N SER A 196 -3.12 9.34 -18.72
CA SER A 196 -3.98 10.12 -19.63
C SER A 196 -4.66 11.32 -18.94
N ALA A 197 -4.59 11.38 -17.60
CA ALA A 197 -5.04 12.50 -16.77
C ALA A 197 -3.91 13.41 -16.23
N ALA A 198 -2.63 13.10 -16.47
CA ALA A 198 -1.50 13.87 -15.92
C ALA A 198 -1.05 14.97 -16.90
N ASN A 199 -0.96 16.22 -16.41
CA ASN A 199 -0.56 17.37 -17.23
C ASN A 199 0.97 17.41 -17.40
N ARG A 200 1.45 18.24 -18.35
CA ARG A 200 2.90 18.35 -18.71
C ARG A 200 3.82 18.79 -17.56
N GLU A 201 3.27 19.37 -16.50
CA GLU A 201 3.99 19.72 -15.26
C GLU A 201 4.41 18.43 -14.51
N ASP A 202 3.46 17.50 -14.30
CA ASP A 202 3.68 16.23 -13.60
C ASP A 202 4.69 15.33 -14.35
N GLN A 203 4.74 15.46 -15.67
CA GLN A 203 5.69 14.78 -16.54
C GLN A 203 7.13 15.27 -16.35
N LYS A 204 7.32 16.53 -15.93
CA LYS A 204 8.64 17.14 -15.68
C LYS A 204 9.17 16.73 -14.31
N ASP A 205 8.28 16.66 -13.32
CA ASP A 205 8.58 16.18 -11.97
C ASP A 205 8.97 14.69 -11.99
N PHE A 206 8.29 13.87 -12.79
CA PHE A 206 8.64 12.46 -13.01
C PHE A 206 10.02 12.27 -13.68
N GLN A 207 10.42 13.16 -14.59
CA GLN A 207 11.74 13.10 -15.24
C GLN A 207 12.88 13.56 -14.33
N GLN A 208 12.62 14.52 -13.42
CA GLN A 208 13.56 14.95 -12.39
C GLN A 208 13.75 13.89 -11.30
N MET A 209 12.72 13.11 -10.99
CA MET A 209 12.78 12.02 -9.99
C MET A 209 13.63 10.81 -10.47
N MET A 210 13.76 10.61 -11.78
CA MET A 210 14.43 9.43 -12.38
C MET A 210 15.88 9.69 -12.87
N THR A 211 16.42 10.91 -12.73
CA THR A 211 17.81 11.22 -13.05
C THR A 211 18.59 11.46 -11.76
N GLY A 212 19.51 10.53 -11.45
CA GLY A 212 20.12 10.39 -10.14
C GLY A 212 20.75 11.65 -9.56
N PHE A 213 20.43 11.93 -8.30
CA PHE A 213 21.19 12.84 -7.47
C PHE A 213 22.09 12.04 -6.52
N ARG A 214 23.41 12.14 -6.74
CA ARG A 214 24.41 12.02 -5.67
C ARG A 214 24.80 13.42 -5.27
N VAL A 215 24.59 13.84 -4.02
CA VAL A 215 25.41 14.90 -3.40
C VAL A 215 25.63 14.63 -1.91
N GLN A 216 26.89 14.33 -1.61
CA GLN A 216 27.76 14.88 -0.56
C GLN A 216 27.17 15.44 0.75
N LEU A 217 27.75 14.99 1.87
CA LEU A 217 27.71 15.65 3.18
C LEU A 217 28.31 17.06 3.11
N ALA A 218 27.63 18.05 3.71
CA ALA A 218 28.17 19.06 4.66
C ALA A 218 27.23 20.30 4.71
N PRO A 219 27.58 21.35 5.48
CA PRO A 219 27.32 21.57 6.90
C PRO A 219 26.27 22.71 7.13
N LYS A 220 25.94 22.97 8.40
CA LYS A 220 25.12 24.07 8.96
C LYS A 220 24.64 25.13 7.95
N LEU A 221 23.32 25.25 7.77
CA LEU A 221 22.71 26.32 6.98
C LEU A 221 21.78 27.22 7.81
N ASP A 222 21.75 28.46 7.34
CA ASP A 222 21.43 29.73 7.97
C ASP A 222 19.92 30.07 7.90
N TYR A 223 19.42 30.79 8.91
CA TYR A 223 17.99 31.01 9.20
C TYR A 223 17.35 32.21 8.49
N SER A 224 17.93 32.69 7.39
CA SER A 224 17.37 33.82 6.65
C SER A 224 16.98 33.43 5.22
N LEU A 225 15.67 33.33 5.02
CA LEU A 225 14.95 33.35 3.74
C LEU A 225 15.08 32.10 2.86
N GLN A 226 14.14 31.16 3.05
CA GLN A 226 13.51 30.37 1.97
C GLN A 226 12.30 29.58 2.49
N SER A 227 11.29 29.42 1.64
CA SER A 227 9.94 28.92 1.94
C SER A 227 9.89 27.44 2.35
N ALA A 228 8.83 27.07 3.08
CA ALA A 228 8.61 25.74 3.68
C ALA A 228 8.77 24.53 2.72
N TRP A 229 8.62 24.72 1.40
CA TRP A 229 8.82 23.67 0.40
C TRP A 229 10.30 23.24 0.24
N GLU A 230 11.26 24.13 0.49
CA GLU A 230 12.69 23.81 0.39
C GLU A 230 13.18 22.96 1.57
N ILE A 231 12.52 23.08 2.72
CA ILE A 231 12.82 22.32 3.94
C ILE A 231 12.36 20.86 3.78
N THR A 232 11.23 20.59 3.12
CA THR A 232 10.70 19.23 2.92
C THR A 232 11.43 18.43 1.85
N ALA A 233 12.07 19.09 0.88
CA ALA A 233 12.74 18.43 -0.24
C ALA A 233 14.14 17.86 0.10
N GLN A 234 14.70 18.19 1.27
CA GLN A 234 16.09 17.90 1.63
C GLN A 234 16.31 16.71 2.59
N TRP A 235 15.27 16.06 3.12
CA TRP A 235 15.42 15.09 4.21
C TRP A 235 15.28 13.65 3.71
N SER A 236 16.42 12.97 3.62
CA SER A 236 16.55 11.54 3.29
C SER A 236 16.23 10.67 4.50
N PHE A 237 15.20 9.82 4.37
CA PHE A 237 14.84 8.78 5.34
C PHE A 237 15.88 7.64 5.32
N GLN A 238 16.24 7.12 6.50
CA GLN A 238 17.09 5.93 6.64
C GLN A 238 16.27 4.66 6.39
N ASP A 239 16.81 3.78 5.55
CA ASP A 239 16.38 2.39 5.41
C ASP A 239 16.81 1.60 6.66
N ASP A 240 15.84 0.97 7.34
CA ASP A 240 16.11 -0.21 8.16
C ASP A 240 15.21 -1.35 7.66
N GLU A 241 15.80 -2.49 7.36
CA GLU A 241 15.18 -3.62 6.68
C GLU A 241 14.24 -4.40 7.61
N SER A 242 13.23 -5.06 7.03
CA SER A 242 12.34 -6.04 7.68
C SER A 242 11.22 -5.51 8.59
N THR A 243 10.13 -5.02 7.97
CA THR A 243 8.71 -5.24 8.35
C THR A 243 7.82 -4.27 7.57
N SER A 244 6.97 -4.80 6.69
CA SER A 244 5.88 -4.05 6.07
C SER A 244 4.80 -3.79 7.12
N MET A 245 4.44 -2.53 7.38
CA MET A 245 3.32 -2.20 8.27
C MET A 245 2.01 -2.33 7.51
N LEU A 246 1.07 -3.13 8.04
CA LEU A 246 -0.30 -3.17 7.53
C LEU A 246 -0.98 -1.85 7.92
N ILE A 247 -1.36 -1.05 6.93
CA ILE A 247 -2.18 0.15 7.15
C ILE A 247 -3.63 -0.25 6.89
N LEU A 248 -4.43 -0.22 7.95
CA LEU A 248 -5.86 -0.47 7.85
C LEU A 248 -6.53 0.80 7.29
N LEU A 249 -7.01 0.75 6.05
CA LEU A 249 -7.70 1.87 5.41
C LEU A 249 -9.20 1.92 5.73
N ASP A 250 -9.77 0.80 6.16
CA ASP A 250 -11.14 0.69 6.65
C ASP A 250 -11.20 -0.45 7.70
N ASN A 251 -11.84 -0.21 8.83
CA ASN A 251 -12.02 -1.20 9.89
C ASN A 251 -13.43 -1.84 9.86
N ALA A 252 -14.23 -1.50 8.85
CA ALA A 252 -15.58 -1.96 8.61
C ALA A 252 -16.57 -1.71 9.77
N LYS A 253 -16.28 -0.85 10.74
CA LYS A 253 -17.28 -0.53 11.78
C LYS A 253 -18.34 0.46 11.27
N SER A 254 -18.07 1.17 10.16
CA SER A 254 -19.05 1.97 9.41
C SER A 254 -19.85 1.16 8.38
N PHE A 255 -19.71 -0.18 8.34
CA PHE A 255 -20.30 -1.04 7.30
C PHE A 255 -21.81 -0.78 7.11
N GLY A 256 -22.16 -0.30 5.91
CA GLY A 256 -23.54 0.05 5.55
C GLY A 256 -23.89 1.53 5.69
N ASN A 257 -23.02 2.36 6.27
CA ASN A 257 -23.17 3.81 6.36
C ASN A 257 -21.92 4.55 5.85
N PRO A 258 -21.86 4.87 4.54
CA PRO A 258 -20.71 5.53 3.92
C PRO A 258 -20.50 6.98 4.41
N SER A 259 -21.47 7.54 5.12
CA SER A 259 -21.42 8.89 5.67
C SER A 259 -20.81 8.95 7.09
N LEU A 260 -20.52 7.80 7.70
CA LEU A 260 -19.87 7.71 9.01
C LEU A 260 -18.38 7.45 8.81
N ASP A 261 -17.55 8.46 9.03
CA ASP A 261 -16.10 8.33 8.95
C ASP A 261 -15.53 8.02 10.33
N GLU A 262 -14.95 6.83 10.50
CA GLU A 262 -14.42 6.42 11.80
C GLU A 262 -12.90 6.61 11.86
N ARG A 263 -12.48 7.51 12.74
CA ARG A 263 -11.09 7.97 12.82
C ARG A 263 -10.15 7.06 13.59
N GLY A 264 -10.67 5.98 14.18
CA GLY A 264 -9.86 4.97 14.88
C GLY A 264 -8.78 4.33 13.99
N ILE A 265 -8.93 4.36 12.67
CA ILE A 265 -7.91 3.91 11.71
C ILE A 265 -6.60 4.72 11.77
N LEU A 266 -6.66 5.96 12.28
CA LEU A 266 -5.51 6.86 12.35
C LEU A 266 -4.72 6.71 13.67
N ALA A 267 -5.29 6.04 14.69
CA ALA A 267 -4.66 5.88 16.00
C ALA A 267 -3.22 5.35 15.94
N PRO A 268 -2.87 4.35 15.10
CA PRO A 268 -1.49 3.88 14.98
C PRO A 268 -0.48 4.94 14.49
N LEU A 269 -0.95 5.93 13.71
CA LEU A 269 -0.10 7.03 13.21
C LEU A 269 0.21 8.06 14.31
N TYR A 270 -0.75 8.28 15.23
CA TYR A 270 -0.56 9.19 16.37
C TYR A 270 0.27 8.58 17.50
N GLN A 271 0.15 7.25 17.69
CA GLN A 271 0.68 6.62 18.90
C GLN A 271 2.18 6.31 18.83
N CYS A 272 2.76 5.88 17.70
CA CYS A 272 4.18 5.45 17.69
C CYS A 272 4.88 5.30 16.31
N CYS A 273 4.20 5.35 15.17
CA CYS A 273 4.76 4.74 13.95
C CYS A 273 5.10 5.74 12.82
N VAL A 274 6.36 5.70 12.35
CA VAL A 274 6.78 6.31 11.09
C VAL A 274 6.42 5.36 9.94
N ILE A 275 5.72 5.86 8.92
CA ILE A 275 5.51 5.09 7.69
C ILE A 275 6.75 5.15 6.80
N ARG A 276 7.20 3.97 6.34
CA ARG A 276 8.36 3.83 5.44
C ARG A 276 8.13 4.54 4.11
N VAL A 277 9.21 4.96 3.45
CA VAL A 277 9.16 5.62 2.14
C VAL A 277 8.48 4.74 1.08
N SER A 278 8.73 3.43 1.09
CA SER A 278 8.09 2.49 0.16
C SER A 278 6.57 2.45 0.37
N THR A 279 6.12 2.41 1.62
CA THR A 279 4.69 2.46 1.98
C THR A 279 4.07 3.81 1.62
N TRP A 280 4.75 4.91 1.93
CA TRP A 280 4.35 6.26 1.54
C TRP A 280 4.15 6.39 0.03
N ASN A 281 5.12 5.90 -0.76
CA ASN A 281 5.05 5.94 -2.23
C ASN A 281 3.88 5.11 -2.77
N ARG A 282 3.60 3.94 -2.18
CA ARG A 282 2.44 3.10 -2.53
C ARG A 282 1.12 3.82 -2.20
N LEU A 283 0.98 4.42 -1.02
CA LEU A 283 -0.22 5.18 -0.64
C LEU A 283 -0.41 6.43 -1.53
N ASN A 284 0.68 7.15 -1.82
CA ASN A 284 0.65 8.33 -2.66
C ASN A 284 0.35 7.99 -4.14
N TYR A 285 0.66 6.77 -4.59
CA TYR A 285 0.24 6.24 -5.89
C TYR A 285 -1.28 5.96 -5.93
N LEU A 286 -1.84 5.48 -4.83
CA LEU A 286 -3.24 5.04 -4.74
C LEU A 286 -4.26 6.19 -4.58
N LYS A 287 -3.79 7.44 -4.37
CA LYS A 287 -4.67 8.61 -4.21
C LYS A 287 -5.39 9.01 -5.50
N ASN A 288 -6.27 10.02 -5.44
CA ASN A 288 -6.95 10.61 -6.60
C ASN A 288 -7.82 9.64 -7.42
N GLY A 289 -8.56 8.72 -6.78
CA GLY A 289 -9.47 7.81 -7.50
C GLY A 289 -8.85 6.47 -7.90
N VAL A 290 -7.53 6.31 -7.73
CA VAL A 290 -6.82 5.08 -8.14
C VAL A 290 -7.22 3.90 -7.25
N LEU A 291 -7.28 4.08 -5.93
CA LEU A 291 -7.71 3.05 -4.98
C LEU A 291 -9.16 2.61 -5.25
N LYS A 292 -10.12 3.55 -5.34
CA LYS A 292 -11.50 3.25 -5.73
C LYS A 292 -11.59 2.47 -7.05
N SER A 293 -10.81 2.87 -8.06
CA SER A 293 -10.83 2.23 -9.38
C SER A 293 -10.28 0.79 -9.31
N ALA A 294 -9.20 0.59 -8.55
CA ALA A 294 -8.60 -0.72 -8.32
C ALA A 294 -9.57 -1.66 -7.56
N LEU A 295 -10.19 -1.16 -6.49
CA LEU A 295 -11.17 -1.93 -5.71
C LEU A 295 -12.40 -2.29 -6.55
N LYS A 296 -12.92 -1.34 -7.32
CA LYS A 296 -14.05 -1.59 -8.23
C LYS A 296 -13.73 -2.64 -9.28
N PHE A 297 -12.51 -2.65 -9.81
CA PHE A 297 -12.05 -3.66 -10.75
C PHE A 297 -11.92 -5.04 -10.08
N ALA A 298 -11.28 -5.10 -8.91
CA ALA A 298 -11.10 -6.34 -8.15
C ALA A 298 -12.44 -7.00 -7.76
N MET A 299 -13.43 -6.18 -7.41
CA MET A 299 -14.77 -6.64 -7.01
C MET A 299 -15.71 -6.94 -8.19
N ALA A 300 -15.30 -6.67 -9.43
CA ALA A 300 -16.18 -6.82 -10.60
C ALA A 300 -16.64 -8.26 -10.86
N HIS A 301 -15.94 -9.25 -10.29
CA HIS A 301 -16.21 -10.68 -10.46
C HIS A 301 -16.57 -11.38 -9.13
N ASP A 302 -16.74 -10.61 -8.04
CA ASP A 302 -17.04 -11.16 -6.71
C ASP A 302 -18.56 -11.48 -6.59
N PRO A 303 -18.93 -12.75 -6.31
CA PRO A 303 -20.33 -13.17 -6.16
C PRO A 303 -21.07 -12.53 -4.96
N ILE A 304 -20.37 -11.84 -4.06
CA ILE A 304 -20.95 -11.15 -2.88
C ILE A 304 -21.28 -9.67 -3.21
N SER A 305 -21.01 -9.18 -4.42
CA SER A 305 -21.46 -7.85 -4.84
C SER A 305 -22.99 -7.85 -5.03
N PRO A 306 -23.77 -7.06 -4.23
CA PRO A 306 -23.47 -5.66 -3.94
C PRO A 306 -23.62 -5.30 -2.45
N VAL A 307 -22.72 -5.76 -1.58
CA VAL A 307 -22.69 -5.26 -0.19
C VAL A 307 -21.89 -3.95 -0.06
N VAL A 308 -20.89 -3.72 -0.92
CA VAL A 308 -20.10 -2.48 -0.96
C VAL A 308 -20.60 -1.57 -2.10
N SER A 309 -21.09 -0.38 -1.75
CA SER A 309 -21.64 0.60 -2.70
C SER A 309 -20.59 1.62 -3.16
N ASN A 310 -20.80 2.30 -4.31
CA ASN A 310 -19.89 3.37 -4.79
C ASN A 310 -19.57 4.43 -3.70
N PRO A 311 -20.55 4.87 -2.88
CA PRO A 311 -20.26 5.74 -1.74
C PRO A 311 -19.22 5.20 -0.75
N HIS A 312 -19.19 3.88 -0.47
CA HIS A 312 -18.14 3.32 0.40
C HIS A 312 -16.76 3.42 -0.25
N LEU A 313 -16.66 3.19 -1.56
CA LEU A 313 -15.39 3.33 -2.28
C LEU A 313 -14.92 4.79 -2.34
N ASP A 314 -15.85 5.75 -2.42
CA ASP A 314 -15.53 7.18 -2.29
C ASP A 314 -15.00 7.50 -0.89
N THR A 315 -15.62 6.97 0.17
CA THR A 315 -15.15 7.13 1.55
C THR A 315 -13.74 6.55 1.73
N MET A 316 -13.43 5.40 1.13
CA MET A 316 -12.09 4.81 1.21
C MET A 316 -10.99 5.68 0.56
N ASP A 317 -11.29 6.33 -0.57
CA ASP A 317 -10.36 7.30 -1.18
C ASP A 317 -10.15 8.53 -0.27
N GLN A 318 -11.20 9.00 0.41
CA GLN A 318 -11.11 10.10 1.38
C GLN A 318 -10.26 9.71 2.61
N GLN A 319 -10.41 8.47 3.08
CA GLN A 319 -9.63 7.93 4.19
C GLN A 319 -8.15 7.79 3.84
N LEU A 320 -7.82 7.38 2.62
CA LEU A 320 -6.43 7.34 2.14
C LEU A 320 -5.76 8.73 2.19
N LEU A 321 -6.48 9.79 1.79
CA LEU A 321 -5.95 11.16 1.89
C LEU A 321 -5.76 11.59 3.35
N SER A 322 -6.65 11.16 4.24
CA SER A 322 -6.54 11.42 5.69
C SER A 322 -5.33 10.73 6.32
N VAL A 323 -5.05 9.49 5.93
CA VAL A 323 -3.85 8.73 6.33
C VAL A 323 -2.57 9.43 5.85
N LEU A 324 -2.52 9.86 4.58
CA LEU A 324 -1.37 10.57 4.02
C LEU A 324 -1.13 11.92 4.73
N ALA A 325 -2.20 12.68 4.97
CA ALA A 325 -2.13 13.98 5.64
C ALA A 325 -1.67 13.86 7.10
N THR A 326 -2.23 12.90 7.83
CA THR A 326 -1.89 12.62 9.23
C THR A 326 -0.42 12.23 9.36
N ALA A 327 0.04 11.30 8.52
CA ALA A 327 1.40 10.83 8.61
C ALA A 327 2.45 11.88 8.19
N ALA A 328 2.12 12.78 7.26
CA ALA A 328 2.97 13.93 6.94
C ALA A 328 3.10 14.90 8.14
N CYS A 329 2.00 15.17 8.84
CA CYS A 329 2.00 16.02 10.04
C CYS A 329 2.77 15.38 11.20
N GLU A 330 2.54 14.10 11.49
CA GLU A 330 3.25 13.41 12.58
C GLU A 330 4.75 13.27 12.29
N SER A 331 5.14 13.09 11.03
CA SER A 331 6.55 13.15 10.62
C SER A 331 7.19 14.51 10.93
N LEU A 332 6.45 15.61 10.76
CA LEU A 332 6.93 16.95 11.11
C LEU A 332 7.03 17.16 12.63
N ARG A 333 6.06 16.68 13.40
CA ARG A 333 6.07 16.75 14.87
C ARG A 333 7.21 15.96 15.50
N GLN A 334 7.59 14.83 14.90
CA GLN A 334 8.74 14.04 15.36
C GLN A 334 10.08 14.69 15.01
N ALA A 335 10.17 15.38 13.87
CA ALA A 335 11.39 16.06 13.44
C ALA A 335 11.68 17.33 14.24
N PHE A 336 10.65 17.99 14.82
CA PHE A 336 10.79 19.28 15.49
C PHE A 336 9.94 19.34 16.77
N THR A 337 10.59 19.61 17.91
CA THR A 337 9.87 19.83 19.17
C THR A 337 9.14 21.17 19.15
N GLY A 338 7.82 21.17 19.37
CA GLY A 338 7.02 22.38 19.51
C GLY A 338 6.52 22.99 18.19
N VAL A 339 6.35 22.19 17.14
CA VAL A 339 5.66 22.61 15.90
C VAL A 339 4.25 23.11 16.25
N PRO A 340 3.91 24.38 15.99
CA PRO A 340 2.54 24.87 16.19
C PRO A 340 1.57 24.22 15.20
N ASP A 341 0.35 23.90 15.65
CA ASP A 341 -0.66 23.16 14.85
C ASP A 341 -0.98 23.82 13.50
N GLN A 342 -0.83 25.14 13.39
CA GLN A 342 -0.99 25.90 12.14
C GLN A 342 -0.08 25.40 10.99
N TYR A 343 1.09 24.83 11.29
CA TYR A 343 1.99 24.29 10.26
C TYR A 343 1.53 22.92 9.77
N CYS A 344 1.04 22.08 10.67
CA CYS A 344 0.37 20.84 10.26
C CYS A 344 -0.89 21.14 9.44
N PHE A 345 -1.62 22.20 9.76
CA PHE A 345 -2.80 22.61 8.99
C PHE A 345 -2.44 22.88 7.53
N SER A 346 -1.35 23.62 7.29
CA SER A 346 -0.87 23.93 5.94
C SER A 346 -0.48 22.68 5.12
N VAL A 347 -0.03 21.62 5.80
CA VAL A 347 0.31 20.34 5.17
C VAL A 347 -0.95 19.55 4.84
N ILE A 348 -1.89 19.47 5.78
CA ILE A 348 -3.16 18.76 5.60
C ILE A 348 -4.00 19.37 4.47
N SER A 349 -4.03 20.71 4.36
CA SER A 349 -4.75 21.40 3.29
C SER A 349 -4.21 21.12 1.89
N ASN A 350 -2.96 20.68 1.74
CA ASN A 350 -2.39 20.29 0.44
C ASN A 350 -2.85 18.90 -0.01
N PHE A 351 -3.22 18.01 0.92
CA PHE A 351 -3.69 16.67 0.61
C PHE A 351 -5.22 16.59 0.47
N ILE A 352 -5.94 17.50 1.13
CA ILE A 352 -7.41 17.42 1.25
C ILE A 352 -8.02 18.71 0.68
N PRO A 353 -8.50 18.68 -0.58
CA PRO A 353 -8.95 19.90 -1.27
C PRO A 353 -10.17 20.60 -0.64
N TRP A 354 -10.99 19.90 0.15
CA TRP A 354 -12.13 20.47 0.87
C TRP A 354 -11.78 21.02 2.27
N CYS A 355 -10.52 20.90 2.68
CA CYS A 355 -10.00 21.30 3.98
C CYS A 355 -9.69 22.81 4.00
N SER A 356 -10.74 23.64 4.06
CA SER A 356 -10.63 25.10 3.88
C SER A 356 -10.36 25.89 5.18
N ASN A 357 -10.56 25.29 6.36
CA ASN A 357 -10.28 25.87 7.67
C ASN A 357 -10.11 24.75 8.72
N GLU A 358 -9.56 25.06 9.91
CA GLU A 358 -9.31 24.08 10.98
C GLU A 358 -10.58 23.30 11.39
N SER A 359 -11.75 23.93 11.32
CA SER A 359 -13.05 23.29 11.62
C SER A 359 -13.53 22.35 10.51
N ALA A 360 -13.13 22.60 9.25
CA ALA A 360 -13.39 21.75 8.09
C ALA A 360 -12.37 20.60 7.97
N CYS A 361 -11.18 20.80 8.56
CA CYS A 361 -10.10 19.83 8.73
C CYS A 361 -10.27 19.09 10.05
N ALA A 362 -11.27 18.23 10.17
CA ALA A 362 -11.46 17.43 11.36
C ALA A 362 -10.44 16.25 11.41
N LEU A 363 -9.14 16.57 11.35
CA LEU A 363 -8.00 15.64 11.39
C LEU A 363 -7.00 15.98 12.50
N PHE A 364 -7.36 16.86 13.42
CA PHE A 364 -6.56 17.10 14.62
C PHE A 364 -7.24 16.48 15.83
N PRO A 365 -6.87 15.26 16.24
CA PRO A 365 -6.93 14.91 17.63
C PRO A 365 -5.68 15.47 18.32
N HIS A 366 -5.82 16.51 19.13
CA HIS A 366 -4.96 16.71 20.28
C HIS A 366 -4.96 15.43 21.13
N ALA A 367 -3.83 15.06 21.72
CA ALA A 367 -3.81 14.01 22.73
C ALA A 367 -4.85 14.35 23.83
N GLY A 368 -6.01 13.67 23.81
CA GLY A 368 -7.24 14.04 24.54
C GLY A 368 -8.56 13.89 23.77
N ASP A 369 -8.54 13.68 22.45
CA ASP A 369 -9.72 13.77 21.56
C ASP A 369 -10.56 12.49 21.37
N LEU A 370 -10.73 11.69 22.42
CA LEU A 370 -11.84 10.74 22.45
C LEU A 370 -13.13 11.50 22.78
N GLU A 371 -14.18 11.36 21.96
CA GLU A 371 -15.46 12.02 22.22
C GLU A 371 -16.06 11.50 23.54
N ALA A 372 -16.33 12.42 24.47
CA ALA A 372 -16.96 12.10 25.73
C ALA A 372 -18.44 11.69 25.52
N PRO A 373 -18.98 10.77 26.32
CA PRO A 373 -20.42 10.52 26.33
C PRO A 373 -21.18 11.80 26.68
N SER A 374 -22.46 11.91 26.29
CA SER A 374 -23.30 13.06 26.63
C SER A 374 -24.52 12.67 27.45
N ASP A 375 -25.26 13.66 27.95
CA ASP A 375 -26.58 13.49 28.58
C ASP A 375 -26.60 12.51 29.76
N LEU A 376 -25.83 12.81 30.81
CA LEU A 376 -25.85 12.00 32.04
C LEU A 376 -27.21 12.11 32.73
N VAL A 377 -27.87 10.98 32.93
CA VAL A 377 -29.16 10.88 33.62
C VAL A 377 -29.03 9.96 34.83
N ILE A 378 -29.48 10.45 35.97
CA ILE A 378 -29.56 9.69 37.23
C ILE A 378 -31.02 9.31 37.51
N SER A 379 -31.30 8.01 37.66
CA SER A 379 -32.64 7.47 37.87
C SER A 379 -32.65 6.30 38.87
N GLU A 380 -33.83 5.72 39.15
CA GLU A 380 -33.98 4.53 40.01
C GLU A 380 -33.25 4.63 41.37
N ARG A 381 -33.47 5.74 42.08
CA ARG A 381 -32.78 6.05 43.34
C ARG A 381 -33.34 5.24 44.52
N THR A 382 -32.46 4.61 45.28
CA THR A 382 -32.73 3.99 46.58
C THR A 382 -31.83 4.62 47.65
N HIS A 383 -31.95 4.16 48.89
CA HIS A 383 -31.06 4.56 49.98
C HIS A 383 -29.62 4.02 49.83
N ARG A 384 -29.34 3.10 48.88
CA ARG A 384 -27.98 2.51 48.68
C ARG A 384 -27.56 2.35 47.21
N SER A 385 -28.37 2.85 46.27
CA SER A 385 -28.09 2.68 44.85
C SER A 385 -28.77 3.73 44.00
N PHE A 386 -28.24 3.98 42.81
CA PHE A 386 -28.97 4.64 41.74
C PHE A 386 -28.45 4.19 40.37
N ARG A 387 -29.30 4.29 39.35
CA ARG A 387 -28.92 4.04 37.96
C ARG A 387 -28.31 5.30 37.36
N VAL A 388 -27.24 5.09 36.60
CA VAL A 388 -26.59 6.09 35.77
C VAL A 388 -26.76 5.66 34.32
N SER A 389 -27.24 6.55 33.46
CA SER A 389 -27.32 6.35 32.01
C SER A 389 -26.77 7.55 31.26
N TRP A 390 -26.28 7.32 30.06
CA TRP A 390 -25.72 8.35 29.18
C TRP A 390 -26.10 8.08 27.73
N LYS A 391 -25.92 9.10 26.89
CA LYS A 391 -25.93 8.95 25.44
C LYS A 391 -24.51 8.61 24.97
N PRO A 392 -24.35 7.60 24.10
CA PRO A 392 -23.03 7.23 23.58
C PRO A 392 -22.46 8.35 22.68
N PRO A 393 -21.14 8.46 22.55
CA PRO A 393 -20.51 9.33 21.56
C PRO A 393 -20.89 8.91 20.12
N SER A 394 -20.64 9.80 19.17
CA SER A 394 -20.79 9.51 17.75
C SER A 394 -19.75 8.51 17.25
N ASP A 395 -18.55 8.55 17.81
CA ASP A 395 -17.46 7.59 17.54
C ASP A 395 -17.60 6.28 18.32
N SER A 396 -17.06 5.19 17.77
CA SER A 396 -17.14 3.88 18.38
C SER A 396 -16.09 3.70 19.49
N VAL A 397 -16.54 3.25 20.67
CA VAL A 397 -15.67 2.99 21.84
C VAL A 397 -15.55 1.50 22.12
N ASP A 398 -14.46 1.08 22.77
CA ASP A 398 -14.26 -0.31 23.20
C ASP A 398 -15.04 -0.61 24.49
N ARG A 399 -15.08 0.37 25.40
CA ARG A 399 -15.75 0.33 26.71
C ARG A 399 -15.91 1.73 27.28
N TYR A 400 -16.70 1.86 28.33
CA TYR A 400 -16.77 3.06 29.16
C TYR A 400 -16.09 2.81 30.50
N LYS A 401 -15.39 3.80 31.05
CA LYS A 401 -14.97 3.80 32.46
C LYS A 401 -15.96 4.62 33.25
N VAL A 402 -16.47 4.07 34.35
CA VAL A 402 -17.31 4.80 35.30
C VAL A 402 -16.54 4.97 36.59
N GLU A 403 -16.43 6.21 37.06
CA GLU A 403 -15.75 6.59 38.30
C GLU A 403 -16.73 7.36 39.18
N TYR A 404 -16.77 7.06 40.48
CA TYR A 404 -17.62 7.79 41.43
C TYR A 404 -17.03 7.87 42.83
N TYR A 405 -17.38 8.94 43.55
CA TYR A 405 -16.94 9.18 44.92
C TYR A 405 -17.89 10.14 45.67
N PRO A 406 -17.99 10.03 47.01
CA PRO A 406 -18.80 10.95 47.81
C PRO A 406 -18.28 12.39 47.71
N VAL A 407 -19.19 13.36 47.61
CA VAL A 407 -18.85 14.80 47.65
C VAL A 407 -18.24 15.20 49.00
N SER A 408 -18.60 14.50 50.08
CA SER A 408 -18.04 14.68 51.44
C SER A 408 -16.58 14.27 51.59
N GLY A 409 -15.98 13.67 50.55
CA GLY A 409 -14.64 13.10 50.60
C GLY A 409 -14.67 11.64 51.05
N GLY A 410 -14.13 10.75 50.23
CA GLY A 410 -14.14 9.31 50.48
C GLY A 410 -13.38 8.54 49.40
N LYS A 411 -13.37 7.21 49.52
CA LYS A 411 -12.66 6.35 48.55
C LYS A 411 -13.35 6.41 47.19
N ARG A 412 -12.56 6.73 46.17
CA ARG A 412 -12.95 6.66 44.77
C ARG A 412 -13.10 5.22 44.31
N GLN A 413 -14.19 4.94 43.62
CA GLN A 413 -14.48 3.64 43.04
C GLN A 413 -14.56 3.77 41.53
N GLU A 414 -14.04 2.79 40.80
CA GLU A 414 -14.04 2.77 39.34
C GLU A 414 -14.24 1.36 38.80
N PHE A 415 -14.88 1.25 37.63
CA PHE A 415 -15.04 0.00 36.90
C PHE A 415 -15.34 0.27 35.41
N SER A 416 -15.20 -0.76 34.58
CA SER A 416 -15.47 -0.68 33.15
C SER A 416 -16.84 -1.26 32.78
N VAL A 417 -17.52 -0.60 31.84
CA VAL A 417 -18.81 -1.00 31.27
C VAL A 417 -18.62 -1.31 29.79
N ASN A 418 -19.19 -2.42 29.33
CA ASN A 418 -19.11 -2.84 27.92
C ASN A 418 -19.70 -1.78 26.97
N ARG A 419 -19.09 -1.58 25.79
CA ARG A 419 -19.53 -0.62 24.76
C ARG A 419 -21.02 -0.70 24.37
N LEU A 420 -21.63 -1.89 24.42
CA LEU A 420 -23.04 -2.09 24.05
C LEU A 420 -24.02 -1.63 25.14
N LYS A 421 -23.52 -1.21 26.30
CA LYS A 421 -24.35 -0.75 27.43
C LYS A 421 -24.08 0.72 27.72
N THR A 422 -25.13 1.51 27.71
CA THR A 422 -25.12 2.95 28.03
C THR A 422 -25.76 3.25 29.38
N SER A 423 -25.90 2.23 30.23
CA SER A 423 -26.35 2.40 31.62
C SER A 423 -25.75 1.36 32.56
N THR A 424 -25.61 1.74 33.84
CA THR A 424 -25.18 0.87 34.93
C THR A 424 -25.84 1.28 36.26
N VAL A 425 -25.83 0.39 37.25
CA VAL A 425 -26.36 0.67 38.59
C VAL A 425 -25.18 0.73 39.56
N LEU A 426 -25.02 1.89 40.21
CA LEU A 426 -24.08 2.04 41.32
C LEU A 426 -24.73 1.49 42.58
N LYS A 427 -24.02 0.63 43.31
CA LYS A 427 -24.52 -0.10 44.49
C LYS A 427 -23.62 0.16 45.69
N ASP A 428 -24.07 -0.28 46.85
CA ASP A 428 -23.34 -0.18 48.12
C ASP A 428 -22.97 1.26 48.49
N LEU A 429 -23.87 2.21 48.15
CA LEU A 429 -23.73 3.63 48.46
C LEU A 429 -24.24 3.95 49.86
N GLU A 430 -23.78 5.07 50.43
CA GLU A 430 -24.25 5.59 51.70
C GLU A 430 -25.63 6.26 51.55
N PRO A 431 -26.57 6.04 52.48
CA PRO A 431 -27.85 6.74 52.50
C PRO A 431 -27.72 8.25 52.67
N GLU A 432 -28.64 9.00 52.05
CA GLU A 432 -28.68 10.47 52.05
C GLU A 432 -27.39 11.19 51.58
N ALA A 433 -26.46 10.47 50.94
CA ALA A 433 -25.18 11.00 50.48
C ALA A 433 -25.20 11.41 48.99
N GLU A 434 -24.45 12.46 48.66
CA GLU A 434 -24.26 12.94 47.29
C GLU A 434 -22.93 12.44 46.73
N TYR A 435 -22.96 11.98 45.48
CA TYR A 435 -21.82 11.41 44.77
C TYR A 435 -21.52 12.19 43.49
N VAL A 436 -20.25 12.43 43.23
CA VAL A 436 -19.75 12.81 41.90
C VAL A 436 -19.65 11.55 41.06
N VAL A 437 -20.12 11.62 39.82
CA VAL A 437 -20.08 10.52 38.84
C VAL A 437 -19.43 11.04 37.57
N ASN A 438 -18.41 10.34 37.10
CA ASN A 438 -17.69 10.61 35.88
C ASN A 438 -17.78 9.40 34.95
N VAL A 439 -18.14 9.61 33.69
CA VAL A 439 -18.17 8.57 32.66
C VAL A 439 -17.21 8.96 31.54
N TYR A 440 -16.28 8.06 31.21
CA TYR A 440 -15.27 8.26 30.18
C TYR A 440 -15.50 7.27 29.04
N SER A 441 -15.32 7.70 27.80
CA SER A 441 -15.11 6.81 26.66
C SER A 441 -13.71 6.22 26.74
N MET A 442 -13.56 4.93 26.38
CA MET A 442 -12.26 4.27 26.27
C MET A 442 -12.09 3.59 24.93
N VAL A 443 -10.92 3.80 24.33
CA VAL A 443 -10.41 3.06 23.17
C VAL A 443 -8.99 2.64 23.53
N GLU A 444 -8.70 1.34 23.43
CA GLU A 444 -7.45 0.74 23.88
C GLU A 444 -7.07 1.12 25.32
N ASN A 445 -6.10 2.03 25.49
CA ASN A 445 -5.57 2.53 26.76
C ASN A 445 -5.77 4.04 26.98
N GLU A 446 -6.51 4.72 26.10
CA GLU A 446 -6.80 6.16 26.20
C GLU A 446 -8.21 6.42 26.73
N TYR A 447 -8.42 7.63 27.28
CA TYR A 447 -9.68 8.08 27.86
C TYR A 447 -10.10 9.43 27.26
N SER A 448 -11.41 9.62 27.05
CA SER A 448 -11.98 10.95 26.78
C SER A 448 -11.88 11.87 27.98
N GLU A 449 -12.22 13.14 27.80
CA GLU A 449 -12.71 13.96 28.91
C GLU A 449 -13.96 13.31 29.55
N PRO A 450 -14.17 13.43 30.87
CA PRO A 450 -15.32 12.82 31.52
C PRO A 450 -16.61 13.60 31.29
N LEU A 451 -17.67 12.87 31.02
CA LEU A 451 -19.03 13.31 31.29
C LEU A 451 -19.25 13.34 32.80
N LYS A 452 -19.33 14.55 33.38
CA LYS A 452 -19.48 14.77 34.82
C LYS A 452 -20.94 14.99 35.20
N GLY A 453 -21.35 14.47 36.34
CA GLY A 453 -22.60 14.84 37.00
C GLY A 453 -22.65 14.39 38.45
N THR A 454 -23.76 14.69 39.14
CA THR A 454 -23.95 14.31 40.54
C THR A 454 -25.23 13.51 40.75
N GLY A 455 -25.19 12.59 41.70
CA GLY A 455 -26.33 11.76 42.09
C GLY A 455 -26.44 11.67 43.61
N LYS A 456 -27.64 11.88 44.15
CA LYS A 456 -27.93 11.76 45.58
C LYS A 456 -28.78 10.52 45.87
N THR A 457 -28.40 9.73 46.87
CA THR A 457 -29.21 8.60 47.36
C THR A 457 -30.44 9.09 48.12
N SER A 458 -31.51 8.30 48.08
CA SER A 458 -32.75 8.61 48.79
C SER A 458 -32.59 8.42 50.31
N LYS A 459 -33.56 8.96 51.06
CA LYS A 459 -33.70 8.66 52.50
C LYS A 459 -33.90 7.18 52.76
#